data_AF-A0A975P359-F1
#
_entry.id   AF-A0A975P359-F1
#
_cell.length_a   1.000
_cell.length_b   1.000
_cell.length_c   1.000
_cell.angle_alpha   90.00
_cell.angle_beta   90.00
_cell.angle_gamma   90.00
#
_symmetry.space_group_name_H-M   'P 1'
#
loop_
_entity.id
_entity.type
_entity.pdbx_description
1 polymer ?
#
loop_
_entity_poly.entity_id
_entity_poly.type
_entity_poly.pdbx_seq_one_letter_code
_entity_poly.pdbx_strand_id
1 'polypeptide(L)'
;MSTFAIAGGCTCGNVRYRMTERPLVVHCCHCRWCQRETGASFALNAMIEADRVEKLSGEPELIVTPSLSGKGQKISRCPKCHVAVWSNYAGSGDLFRFVRVGTLDTPDALPPDVHIFTMSKQPWVVTSPDVPAFEEFYVREEIWPAASLSRWRAARGSGTS
;
A
#
# COMPACT_ATOMS: atom_id res chain seq x y z
N MET A 1 -8.73 -7.79 23.36
CA MET A 1 -8.55 -7.05 22.09
C MET A 1 -7.90 -8.03 21.13
N SER A 2 -8.56 -8.40 20.04
CA SER A 2 -7.95 -9.29 19.05
C SER A 2 -6.76 -8.56 18.43
N THR A 3 -5.54 -8.98 18.72
CA THR A 3 -4.33 -8.46 18.09
C THR A 3 -4.37 -8.83 16.62
N PHE A 4 -4.58 -7.84 15.76
CA PHE A 4 -4.50 -8.04 14.32
C PHE A 4 -3.04 -8.42 13.97
N ALA A 5 -2.85 -9.52 13.25
CA ALA A 5 -1.55 -9.90 12.73
C ALA A 5 -1.74 -10.63 11.41
N ILE A 6 -1.15 -10.10 10.34
CA ILE A 6 -1.15 -10.77 9.04
C ILE A 6 0.28 -10.85 8.50
N ALA A 7 0.69 -12.05 8.15
CA ALA A 7 2.01 -12.31 7.58
C ALA A 7 1.97 -12.20 6.06
N GLY A 8 3.14 -11.97 5.48
CA GLY A 8 3.35 -11.95 4.05
C GLY A 8 4.81 -12.14 3.68
N GLY A 9 5.08 -12.10 2.40
CA GLY A 9 6.42 -12.22 1.86
C GLY A 9 6.45 -12.22 0.35
N CYS A 10 7.67 -12.21 -0.19
CA CYS A 10 7.88 -12.41 -1.61
C CYS A 10 7.66 -13.88 -2.02
N THR A 11 7.45 -14.13 -3.32
CA THR A 11 7.19 -15.47 -3.86
C THR A 11 8.26 -16.51 -3.53
N CYS A 12 9.55 -16.15 -3.51
CA CYS A 12 10.62 -17.10 -3.18
C CYS A 12 10.83 -17.31 -1.67
N GLY A 13 10.04 -16.66 -0.81
CA GLY A 13 10.12 -16.78 0.65
C GLY A 13 11.32 -16.11 1.31
N ASN A 14 12.28 -15.54 0.56
CA ASN A 14 13.47 -14.92 1.13
C ASN A 14 13.15 -13.71 2.03
N VAL A 15 12.24 -12.85 1.55
CA VAL A 15 11.72 -11.71 2.32
C VAL A 15 10.38 -12.11 2.93
N ARG A 16 10.30 -12.07 4.26
CA ARG A 16 9.08 -12.29 5.05
C ARG A 16 8.84 -11.11 5.98
N TYR A 17 7.58 -10.74 6.16
CA TYR A 17 7.18 -9.64 7.01
C TYR A 17 5.84 -9.93 7.70
N ARG A 18 5.48 -9.10 8.68
CA ARG A 18 4.20 -9.11 9.37
C ARG A 18 3.67 -7.69 9.55
N MET A 19 2.40 -7.47 9.24
CA MET A 19 1.67 -6.28 9.68
C MET A 19 1.08 -6.55 11.06
N THR A 20 1.39 -5.70 12.03
CA THR A 20 0.99 -5.87 13.43
C THR A 20 -0.27 -5.10 13.82
N GLU A 21 -0.85 -4.36 12.87
CA GLU A 21 -2.09 -3.61 13.05
C GLU A 21 -2.82 -3.51 11.71
N ARG A 22 -4.14 -3.26 11.73
CA ARG A 22 -4.91 -3.03 10.50
C ARG A 22 -4.34 -1.84 9.73
N PRO A 23 -4.37 -1.85 8.38
CA PRO A 23 -3.96 -0.70 7.59
C PRO A 23 -4.89 0.49 7.87
N LEU A 24 -4.38 1.69 7.60
CA LEU A 24 -5.14 2.93 7.64
C LEU A 24 -6.21 2.95 6.54
N VAL A 25 -5.88 2.38 5.37
CA VAL A 25 -6.75 2.22 4.20
C VAL A 25 -6.11 1.24 3.21
N VAL A 26 -6.93 0.58 2.39
CA VAL A 26 -6.52 -0.22 1.24
C VAL A 26 -6.91 0.49 -0.06
N HIS A 27 -5.90 1.01 -0.77
CA HIS A 27 -6.07 1.68 -2.06
C HIS A 27 -5.96 0.70 -3.22
N CYS A 28 -6.98 0.65 -4.08
CA CYS A 28 -6.87 0.09 -5.41
C CYS A 28 -6.60 1.22 -6.42
N CYS A 29 -5.32 1.38 -6.79
CA CYS A 29 -4.88 2.46 -7.67
C CYS A 29 -4.82 2.00 -9.13
N HIS A 30 -5.57 2.71 -9.98
CA HIS A 30 -5.70 2.42 -11.41
C HIS A 30 -4.77 3.25 -12.29
N CYS A 31 -3.88 4.08 -11.73
CA CYS A 31 -3.01 4.91 -12.55
C CYS A 31 -2.02 4.08 -13.38
N ARG A 32 -1.55 4.63 -14.51
CA ARG A 32 -0.63 3.93 -15.42
C ARG A 32 0.71 3.58 -14.77
N TRP A 33 1.16 4.32 -13.75
CA TRP A 33 2.36 3.97 -12.98
C TRP A 33 2.15 2.70 -12.15
N CYS A 34 1.03 2.60 -11.43
CA CYS A 34 0.69 1.41 -10.66
C CYS A 34 0.49 0.18 -11.55
N GLN A 35 -0.09 0.36 -12.75
CA GLN A 35 -0.18 -0.70 -13.75
C GLN A 35 1.19 -1.17 -14.21
N ARG A 36 2.11 -0.25 -14.55
CA ARG A 36 3.49 -0.61 -14.94
C ARG A 36 4.26 -1.30 -13.83
N GLU A 37 4.13 -0.83 -12.58
CA GLU A 37 4.85 -1.39 -11.44
C GLU A 37 4.42 -2.82 -11.06
N THR A 38 3.21 -3.21 -11.43
CA THR A 38 2.65 -4.54 -11.12
C THR A 38 2.56 -5.45 -12.34
N GLY A 39 2.57 -4.89 -13.55
CA GLY A 39 2.15 -5.59 -14.76
C GLY A 39 0.65 -5.90 -14.81
N ALA A 40 -0.13 -5.50 -13.80
CA ALA A 40 -1.55 -5.77 -13.67
C ALA A 40 -2.41 -4.53 -13.98
N SER A 41 -3.72 -4.67 -13.92
CA SER A 41 -4.66 -3.58 -14.22
C SER A 41 -4.71 -2.49 -13.16
N PHE A 42 -4.18 -2.76 -11.97
CA PHE A 42 -4.09 -1.84 -10.84
C PHE A 42 -3.04 -2.34 -9.84
N ALA A 43 -2.68 -1.49 -8.88
CA ALA A 43 -1.97 -1.92 -7.67
C ALA A 43 -2.90 -1.82 -6.46
N LEU A 44 -3.06 -2.94 -5.73
CA LEU A 44 -3.76 -2.98 -4.45
C LEU A 44 -2.75 -2.82 -3.31
N ASN A 45 -2.84 -1.71 -2.59
CA ASN A 45 -1.88 -1.33 -1.56
C ASN A 45 -2.58 -1.08 -0.22
N ALA A 46 -2.14 -1.77 0.83
CA ALA A 46 -2.51 -1.50 2.20
C ALA A 46 -1.56 -0.44 2.78
N MET A 47 -2.06 0.77 3.05
CA MET A 47 -1.28 1.85 3.65
C MET A 47 -1.24 1.68 5.17
N ILE A 48 -0.05 1.62 5.75
CA ILE A 48 0.18 1.44 7.19
C ILE A 48 1.44 2.17 7.64
N GLU A 49 1.53 2.53 8.91
CA GLU A 49 2.74 3.07 9.53
C GLU A 49 3.90 2.08 9.39
N ALA A 50 5.09 2.59 9.08
CA ALA A 50 6.26 1.77 8.78
C ALA A 50 6.73 0.93 9.97
N ASP A 51 6.52 1.42 11.19
CA ASP A 51 6.84 0.74 12.46
C ASP A 51 5.84 -0.37 12.84
N ARG A 52 4.72 -0.48 12.11
CA ARG A 52 3.74 -1.58 12.23
C ARG A 52 3.95 -2.68 11.20
N VAL A 53 5.06 -2.62 10.47
CA VAL A 53 5.49 -3.67 9.53
C VAL A 53 6.82 -4.23 10.02
N GLU A 54 6.74 -5.38 10.69
CA GLU A 54 7.88 -6.12 11.22
C GLU A 54 8.52 -6.95 10.09
N LYS A 55 9.83 -6.85 9.94
CA LYS A 55 10.60 -7.75 9.08
C LYS A 55 10.86 -9.04 9.85
N LEU A 56 10.55 -10.19 9.24
CA LEU A 56 10.74 -11.51 9.85
C LEU A 56 11.98 -12.21 9.30
N SER A 57 12.25 -12.08 8.00
CA SER A 57 13.46 -12.61 7.36
C SER A 57 13.76 -11.87 6.06
N GLY A 58 15.04 -11.83 5.70
CA GLY A 58 15.52 -11.21 4.47
C GLY A 58 15.42 -9.68 4.47
N GLU A 59 16.43 -9.03 3.88
CA GLU A 59 16.39 -7.59 3.65
C GLU A 59 15.96 -7.33 2.21
N PRO A 60 14.87 -6.58 1.96
CA PRO A 60 14.55 -6.14 0.63
C PRO A 60 15.55 -5.07 0.16
N GLU A 61 15.89 -5.10 -1.13
CA GLU A 61 16.59 -4.00 -1.77
C GLU A 61 15.64 -2.81 -1.99
N LEU A 62 16.17 -1.59 -1.95
CA LEU A 62 15.41 -0.37 -2.13
C LEU A 62 15.68 0.22 -3.52
N ILE A 63 14.64 0.30 -4.34
CA ILE A 63 14.72 0.84 -5.70
C ILE A 63 13.95 2.16 -5.77
N VAL A 64 14.61 3.23 -6.23
CA VAL A 64 13.94 4.52 -6.47
C VAL A 64 13.34 4.51 -7.86
N THR A 65 12.06 4.84 -7.96
CA THR A 65 11.31 4.76 -9.22
C THR A 65 10.43 6.00 -9.36
N PRO A 66 10.17 6.49 -10.59
CA PRO A 66 9.22 7.58 -10.77
C PRO A 66 7.79 7.18 -10.35
N SER A 67 6.93 8.18 -10.16
CA SER A 67 5.54 7.98 -9.76
C SER A 67 4.65 9.04 -10.41
N LEU A 68 3.33 8.83 -10.38
CA LEU A 68 2.36 9.75 -10.99
C LEU A 68 2.49 11.18 -10.47
N SER A 69 2.83 11.35 -9.19
CA SER A 69 2.96 12.68 -8.57
C SER A 69 4.17 13.49 -9.05
N GLY A 70 5.04 12.89 -9.87
CA GLY A 70 6.31 13.47 -10.30
C GLY A 70 7.40 13.46 -9.21
N LYS A 71 7.07 13.10 -7.96
CA LYS A 71 8.01 13.10 -6.82
C LYS A 71 8.70 11.76 -6.60
N GLY A 72 8.35 10.74 -7.37
CA GLY A 72 8.90 9.39 -7.24
C GLY A 72 8.35 8.59 -6.06
N GLN A 73 8.93 7.41 -5.86
CA GLN A 73 8.68 6.47 -4.78
C GLN A 73 9.93 5.64 -4.52
N LYS A 74 10.05 5.09 -3.33
CA LYS A 74 11.01 4.04 -3.00
C LYS A 74 10.26 2.72 -2.94
N ILE A 75 10.72 1.68 -3.63
CA ILE A 75 10.08 0.37 -3.68
C ILE A 75 11.02 -0.65 -3.04
N SER A 76 10.53 -1.33 -2.02
CA SER A 76 11.25 -2.44 -1.40
C SER A 76 10.95 -3.73 -2.16
N ARG A 77 11.98 -4.33 -2.76
CA ARG A 77 11.89 -5.55 -3.58
C ARG A 77 12.73 -6.67 -2.98
N CYS A 78 12.31 -7.91 -3.17
CA CYS A 78 13.16 -9.04 -2.82
C CYS A 78 14.40 -9.08 -3.74
N PRO A 79 15.64 -9.13 -3.23
CA PRO A 79 16.84 -9.17 -4.08
C PRO A 79 17.01 -10.49 -4.86
N LYS A 80 16.18 -11.51 -4.57
CA LYS A 80 16.23 -12.82 -5.25
C LYS A 80 15.17 -13.01 -6.33
N CYS A 81 13.94 -12.57 -6.07
CA CYS A 81 12.83 -12.75 -7.02
C CYS A 81 12.22 -11.42 -7.51
N HIS A 82 12.76 -10.28 -7.06
CA HIS A 82 12.38 -8.91 -7.44
C HIS A 82 10.92 -8.52 -7.21
N VAL A 83 10.14 -9.37 -6.53
CA VAL A 83 8.79 -9.06 -6.07
C VAL A 83 8.84 -7.84 -5.14
N ALA A 84 8.06 -6.82 -5.48
CA ALA A 84 7.85 -5.66 -4.63
C ALA A 84 6.94 -6.03 -3.45
N VAL A 85 7.40 -5.78 -2.23
CA VAL A 85 6.63 -6.07 -1.00
C VAL A 85 5.94 -4.82 -0.45
N TRP A 86 6.55 -3.64 -0.58
CA TRP A 86 5.89 -2.36 -0.30
C TRP A 86 6.55 -1.19 -1.03
N SER A 87 5.81 -0.08 -1.14
CA SER A 87 6.32 1.23 -1.58
C SER A 87 6.31 2.24 -0.42
N ASN A 88 7.21 3.23 -0.48
CA ASN A 88 7.15 4.48 0.28
C ASN A 88 7.05 5.63 -0.74
N TYR A 89 5.87 6.25 -0.84
CA TYR A 89 5.67 7.38 -1.76
C TYR A 89 6.15 8.69 -1.14
N ALA A 90 6.79 9.54 -1.94
CA ALA A 90 7.40 10.78 -1.45
C ALA A 90 6.42 11.70 -0.66
N GLY A 91 5.14 11.73 -1.02
CA GLY A 91 4.13 12.52 -0.28
C GLY A 91 3.80 12.02 1.13
N SER A 92 4.11 10.76 1.43
CA SER A 92 3.96 10.15 2.76
C SER A 92 5.30 9.95 3.47
N GLY A 93 6.42 10.00 2.75
CA GLY A 93 7.76 9.76 3.27
C GLY A 93 7.97 8.32 3.73
N ASP A 94 9.00 8.12 4.55
CA ASP A 94 9.36 6.79 5.07
C ASP A 94 8.48 6.38 6.28
N LEU A 95 7.61 7.29 6.76
CA LEU A 95 6.69 7.06 7.88
C LEU A 95 5.60 6.02 7.55
N PHE A 96 5.23 5.87 6.28
CA PHE A 96 4.16 4.97 5.85
C PHE A 96 4.63 4.05 4.73
N ARG A 97 4.28 2.77 4.86
CA ARG A 97 4.46 1.74 3.84
C ARG A 97 3.14 1.46 3.15
N PHE A 98 3.20 1.30 1.84
CA PHE A 98 2.10 0.86 0.99
C PHE A 98 2.38 -0.60 0.63
N VAL A 99 1.94 -1.51 1.50
CA VAL A 99 2.18 -2.94 1.39
C VAL A 99 1.38 -3.50 0.22
N ARG A 100 2.04 -4.27 -0.66
CA ARG A 100 1.38 -4.93 -1.79
C ARG A 100 0.50 -6.04 -1.24
N VAL A 101 -0.82 -5.86 -1.28
CA VAL A 101 -1.79 -6.79 -0.65
C VAL A 101 -1.61 -8.22 -1.18
N GLY A 102 -1.34 -8.38 -2.48
CA GLY A 102 -1.09 -9.69 -3.09
C GLY A 102 0.18 -10.41 -2.61
N THR A 103 1.00 -9.79 -1.76
CA THR A 103 2.16 -10.44 -1.12
C THR A 103 1.87 -10.92 0.31
N LEU A 104 0.65 -10.74 0.80
CA LEU A 104 0.20 -11.29 2.08
C LEU A 104 -0.13 -12.78 1.92
N ASP A 105 0.00 -13.55 3.01
CA ASP A 105 -0.35 -14.98 3.00
C ASP A 105 -1.88 -15.19 2.86
N THR A 106 -2.69 -14.23 3.32
CA THR A 106 -4.15 -14.20 3.19
C THR A 106 -4.60 -12.86 2.59
N PRO A 107 -4.37 -12.62 1.27
CA PRO A 107 -4.61 -11.32 0.64
C PRO A 107 -6.10 -10.92 0.66
N ASP A 108 -7.01 -11.90 0.63
CA ASP A 108 -8.47 -11.67 0.62
C ASP A 108 -9.00 -11.02 1.90
N ALA A 109 -8.19 -11.01 2.98
CA ALA A 109 -8.54 -10.33 4.23
C ALA A 109 -8.52 -8.79 4.12
N LEU A 110 -7.95 -8.25 3.03
CA LEU A 110 -7.79 -6.82 2.79
C LEU A 110 -8.31 -6.42 1.39
N PRO A 111 -9.64 -6.49 1.16
CA PRO A 111 -10.25 -5.96 -0.06
C PRO A 111 -10.04 -4.44 -0.15
N PRO A 112 -10.23 -3.82 -1.33
CA PRO A 112 -10.11 -2.37 -1.47
C PRO A 112 -11.14 -1.63 -0.64
N ASP A 113 -10.68 -0.63 0.12
CA ASP A 113 -11.56 0.35 0.77
C ASP A 113 -11.98 1.45 -0.21
N VAL A 114 -11.14 1.72 -1.23
CA VAL A 114 -11.38 2.78 -2.22
C VAL A 114 -10.62 2.51 -3.52
N HIS A 115 -11.24 2.85 -4.65
CA HIS A 115 -10.60 2.93 -5.95
C HIS A 115 -10.19 4.37 -6.27
N ILE A 116 -8.95 4.56 -6.71
CA ILE A 116 -8.40 5.88 -7.05
C ILE A 116 -7.81 5.90 -8.45
N PHE A 117 -7.77 7.09 -9.06
CA PHE A 117 -7.31 7.29 -10.43
C PHE A 117 -8.08 6.47 -11.48
N THR A 118 -9.40 6.29 -11.28
CA THR A 118 -10.25 5.46 -12.15
C THR A 118 -10.38 5.99 -13.58
N MET A 119 -10.01 7.25 -13.83
CA MET A 119 -9.89 7.80 -15.19
C MET A 119 -8.91 6.99 -16.08
N SER A 120 -7.96 6.26 -15.46
CA SER A 120 -7.00 5.38 -16.13
C SER A 120 -7.35 3.90 -16.04
N LYS A 121 -8.48 3.54 -15.41
CA LYS A 121 -8.95 2.15 -15.25
C LYS A 121 -9.12 1.52 -16.63
N GLN A 122 -8.65 0.29 -16.78
CA GLN A 122 -8.87 -0.44 -18.03
C GLN A 122 -10.38 -0.73 -18.18
N PRO A 123 -10.98 -0.55 -19.37
CA PRO A 123 -12.45 -0.62 -19.53
C PRO A 123 -13.09 -1.93 -19.07
N TRP A 124 -12.37 -3.05 -19.18
CA TRP A 124 -12.86 -4.38 -18.79
C TRP A 124 -12.84 -4.65 -17.28
N VAL A 125 -12.17 -3.80 -16.48
CA VAL A 125 -12.12 -3.98 -15.02
C VAL A 125 -13.44 -3.53 -14.42
N VAL A 126 -14.20 -4.46 -13.86
CA VAL A 126 -15.42 -4.17 -13.10
C VAL A 126 -15.06 -3.96 -11.63
N THR A 127 -15.54 -2.86 -11.04
CA THR A 127 -15.37 -2.54 -9.62
C THR A 127 -16.71 -2.67 -8.91
N SER A 128 -16.69 -3.03 -7.62
CA SER A 128 -17.92 -3.09 -6.82
C SER A 128 -18.55 -1.69 -6.72
N PRO A 129 -19.89 -1.55 -6.86
CA PRO A 129 -20.57 -0.28 -6.66
C PRO A 129 -20.53 0.19 -5.19
N ASP A 130 -20.31 -0.74 -4.24
CA ASP A 130 -20.28 -0.45 -2.80
C ASP A 130 -18.93 0.11 -2.33
N VAL A 131 -17.91 0.09 -3.19
CA VAL A 131 -16.58 0.62 -2.89
C VAL A 131 -16.42 1.97 -3.59
N PRO A 132 -16.19 3.07 -2.85
CA PRO A 132 -16.00 4.39 -3.43
C PRO A 132 -14.94 4.40 -4.53
N ALA A 133 -15.22 5.08 -5.64
CA ALA A 133 -14.33 5.16 -6.80
C ALA A 133 -14.17 6.60 -7.28
N PHE A 134 -12.93 7.06 -7.39
CA PHE A 134 -12.61 8.44 -7.76
C PHE A 134 -11.73 8.49 -9.00
N GLU A 135 -12.05 9.40 -9.92
CA GLU A 135 -11.27 9.62 -11.14
C GLU A 135 -9.84 10.08 -10.85
N GLU A 136 -9.63 10.75 -9.72
CA GLU A 136 -8.34 11.20 -9.20
C GLU A 136 -8.12 10.73 -7.75
N PHE A 137 -7.37 11.50 -6.94
CA PHE A 137 -7.25 11.27 -5.50
C PHE A 137 -8.37 11.97 -4.74
N TYR A 138 -8.85 11.37 -3.65
CA TYR A 138 -9.96 11.88 -2.85
C TYR A 138 -9.49 12.73 -1.65
N VAL A 139 -10.42 13.47 -1.03
CA VAL A 139 -10.18 14.19 0.22
C VAL A 139 -10.20 13.19 1.38
N ARG A 140 -9.04 13.01 2.05
CA ARG A 140 -8.83 11.92 3.03
C ARG A 140 -9.86 11.93 4.15
N GLU A 141 -10.17 13.11 4.65
CA GLU A 141 -11.06 13.36 5.78
C GLU A 141 -12.51 12.93 5.52
N GLU A 142 -12.91 12.81 4.25
CA GLU A 142 -14.26 12.39 3.85
C GLU A 142 -14.41 10.87 3.78
N ILE A 143 -13.32 10.13 3.58
CA ILE A 143 -13.35 8.70 3.29
C ILE A 143 -12.76 7.85 4.43
N TRP A 144 -11.75 8.35 5.13
CA TRP A 144 -11.06 7.54 6.14
C TRP A 144 -11.86 7.41 7.43
N PRO A 145 -11.88 6.21 8.06
CA PRO A 145 -12.39 6.06 9.41
C PRO A 145 -11.68 6.99 10.40
N ALA A 146 -12.41 7.50 11.40
CA ALA A 146 -11.87 8.40 12.41
C ALA A 146 -10.62 7.82 13.12
N ALA A 147 -10.60 6.51 13.38
CA ALA A 147 -9.45 5.82 13.96
C ALA A 147 -8.20 5.88 13.06
N SER A 148 -8.36 5.68 11.75
CA SER A 148 -7.28 5.81 10.77
C SER A 148 -6.78 7.25 10.66
N LEU A 149 -7.68 8.24 10.68
CA LEU A 149 -7.29 9.65 10.69
C LEU A 149 -6.49 10.02 11.95
N SER A 150 -6.91 9.56 13.13
CA SER A 150 -6.20 9.81 14.38
C SER A 150 -4.79 9.21 14.37
N ARG A 151 -4.65 7.96 13.92
CA ARG A 151 -3.35 7.30 13.75
C ARG A 151 -2.44 8.03 12.77
N TRP A 152 -2.97 8.42 11.61
CA TRP A 152 -2.22 9.15 10.61
C TRP A 152 -1.73 10.52 11.11
N ARG A 153 -2.59 11.26 11.81
CA ARG A 153 -2.22 12.55 12.43
C ARG A 153 -1.14 12.36 13.49
N ALA A 154 -1.29 11.35 14.35
CA ALA A 154 -0.31 11.03 15.39
C ALA A 154 1.07 10.73 14.79
N ALA A 155 1.13 9.85 13.78
CA ALA A 155 2.39 9.49 13.12
C ALA A 155 3.07 10.68 12.41
N ARG A 156 2.30 11.65 11.90
CA ARG A 156 2.87 12.88 11.31
C ARG A 156 3.26 13.92 12.35
N GLY A 157 2.55 14.00 13.47
CA GLY A 157 2.85 14.93 14.57
C GLY A 157 4.07 14.51 15.39
N SER A 158 4.40 13.22 15.45
CA SER A 158 5.60 12.70 16.12
C SER A 158 6.89 12.85 15.29
N GLY A 159 6.79 13.31 14.04
CA GLY A 159 7.93 13.48 13.12
C GLY A 159 8.58 14.88 13.16
N THR A 160 8.15 15.76 14.07
CA THR A 160 8.79 17.05 14.35
C THR A 160 9.51 16.99 15.69
N SER A 161 10.68 16.37 15.70
CA SER A 161 11.70 16.49 16.74
C SER A 161 13.06 16.28 16.10
#